data_AF-A0A832FRV8-F1
#
_entry.id   AF-A0A832FRV8-F1
#
_cell.length_a   1.000
_cell.length_b   1.000
_cell.length_c   1.000
_cell.angle_alpha   90.00
_cell.angle_beta   90.00
_cell.angle_gamma   90.00
#
_symmetry.space_group_name_H-M   'P 1'
#
loop_
_entity.id
_entity.type
_entity.pdbx_description
1 polymer ?
#
loop_
_entity_poly.entity_id
_entity_poly.type
_entity_poly.pdbx_seq_one_letter_code
_entity_poly.pdbx_strand_id
1 'polypeptide(L)'
;MKYHIFQDLKKEIKDFNPDIAGIGAITAQGKSMHEIADLVKKETRARVVVGGAYPTYNYAEILNNKNIDICVIGEGEKSFIKILKYLEG
;
A
#
# COMPACT_ATOMS: atom_id res chain seq x y z
N MET A 1 1.39 9.01 20.96
CA MET A 1 0.82 9.58 19.71
C MET A 1 0.73 8.56 18.58
N LYS A 2 1.84 7.91 18.14
CA LYS A 2 1.83 6.91 17.04
C LYS A 2 0.82 5.76 17.22
N TYR A 3 0.65 5.26 18.44
CA TYR A 3 -0.28 4.15 18.72
C TYR A 3 -1.75 4.48 18.47
N HIS A 4 -2.19 5.72 18.74
CA HIS A 4 -3.59 6.10 18.50
C HIS A 4 -3.90 6.14 17.00
N ILE A 5 -3.00 6.76 16.21
CA ILE A 5 -3.12 6.83 14.74
C ILE A 5 -3.27 5.43 14.12
N PHE A 6 -2.47 4.46 14.57
CA PHE A 6 -2.57 3.09 14.05
C PHE A 6 -3.84 2.36 14.45
N GLN A 7 -4.41 2.64 15.64
CA GLN A 7 -5.70 2.07 16.03
C GLN A 7 -6.85 2.69 15.24
N ASP A 8 -6.81 4.00 15.03
CA ASP A 8 -7.82 4.71 14.23
C ASP A 8 -7.79 4.24 12.78
N LEU A 9 -6.60 4.13 12.19
CA LEU A 9 -6.42 3.57 10.84
C LEU A 9 -6.88 2.10 10.76
N LYS A 10 -6.57 1.28 11.76
CA LYS A 10 -7.05 -0.11 11.83
C LYS A 10 -8.58 -0.17 11.82
N LYS A 11 -9.23 0.71 12.58
CA LYS A 11 -10.69 0.80 12.61
C LYS A 11 -11.23 1.22 11.24
N GLU A 12 -10.66 2.26 10.63
CA GLU A 12 -11.07 2.74 9.31
C GLU A 12 -10.91 1.67 8.22
N ILE A 13 -9.80 0.93 8.22
CA ILE A 13 -9.57 -0.19 7.28
C ILE A 13 -10.64 -1.26 7.44
N LYS A 14 -11.06 -1.59 8.68
CA LYS A 14 -12.12 -2.59 8.92
C LYS A 14 -13.49 -2.09 8.50
N ASP A 15 -13.82 -0.86 8.86
CA ASP A 15 -15.12 -0.28 8.62
C ASP A 15 -15.34 -0.05 7.12
N PHE A 16 -14.30 0.38 6.39
CA PHE A 16 -14.32 0.54 4.94
C PHE A 16 -14.19 -0.77 4.17
N ASN A 17 -13.44 -1.75 4.71
CA ASN A 17 -13.17 -3.07 4.12
C ASN A 17 -12.77 -3.02 2.62
N PRO A 18 -11.63 -2.40 2.26
CA PRO A 18 -11.24 -2.19 0.87
C PRO A 18 -10.91 -3.50 0.13
N ASP A 19 -11.19 -3.50 -1.17
CA ASP A 19 -10.66 -4.50 -2.12
C ASP A 19 -9.20 -4.20 -2.52
N ILE A 20 -8.83 -2.91 -2.52
CA ILE A 20 -7.51 -2.41 -2.93
C ILE A 20 -7.08 -1.29 -1.98
N ALA A 21 -5.84 -1.32 -1.52
CA ALA A 21 -5.21 -0.27 -0.72
C ALA A 21 -4.00 0.31 -1.46
N GLY A 22 -4.07 1.59 -1.81
CA GLY A 22 -2.96 2.35 -2.37
C GLY A 22 -2.16 3.05 -1.28
N ILE A 23 -0.83 2.87 -1.25
CA ILE A 23 0.07 3.50 -0.27
C ILE A 23 1.17 4.28 -1.01
N GLY A 24 1.12 5.61 -0.92
CA GLY A 24 2.18 6.50 -1.40
C GLY A 24 3.26 6.69 -0.34
N ALA A 25 4.54 6.63 -0.73
CA ALA A 25 5.64 6.86 0.20
C ALA A 25 6.85 7.57 -0.43
N ILE A 26 7.40 8.53 0.31
CA ILE A 26 8.77 9.02 0.13
C ILE A 26 9.73 8.25 1.04
N THR A 27 11.05 8.42 0.86
CA THR A 27 12.07 7.65 1.60
C THR A 27 11.91 7.71 3.12
N ALA A 28 11.60 8.89 3.68
CA ALA A 28 11.38 9.06 5.11
C ALA A 28 10.17 8.27 5.66
N GLN A 29 9.26 7.85 4.78
CA GLN A 29 8.03 7.13 5.11
C GLN A 29 8.12 5.62 4.85
N GLY A 30 9.24 5.09 4.35
CA GLY A 30 9.36 3.69 3.94
C GLY A 30 9.00 2.69 5.05
N LYS A 31 9.45 2.94 6.28
CA LYS A 31 9.07 2.11 7.45
C LYS A 31 7.56 2.13 7.70
N SER A 32 6.94 3.30 7.70
CA SER A 32 5.49 3.44 7.91
C SER A 32 4.69 2.78 6.78
N MET A 33 5.17 2.88 5.53
CA MET A 33 4.55 2.20 4.38
C MET A 33 4.51 0.68 4.59
N HIS A 34 5.59 0.06 5.04
CA HIS A 34 5.61 -1.37 5.35
C HIS A 34 4.71 -1.74 6.53
N GLU A 35 4.69 -0.94 7.59
CA GLU A 35 3.80 -1.15 8.74
C GLU A 35 2.31 -1.06 8.35
N ILE A 36 1.96 -0.11 7.46
CA ILE A 36 0.59 0.05 6.95
C ILE A 36 0.22 -1.11 6.02
N ALA A 37 1.12 -1.54 5.14
CA ALA A 37 0.89 -2.69 4.26
C ALA A 37 0.60 -3.97 5.06
N ASP A 38 1.38 -4.21 6.13
CA ASP A 38 1.15 -5.32 7.06
C ASP A 38 -0.19 -5.20 7.80
N LEU A 39 -0.56 -4.00 8.25
CA LEU A 39 -1.85 -3.77 8.89
C LEU A 39 -3.01 -4.07 7.93
N VAL A 40 -2.97 -3.57 6.70
CA VAL A 40 -4.02 -3.83 5.70
C VAL A 40 -4.19 -5.34 5.49
N LYS A 41 -3.10 -6.08 5.24
CA LYS A 41 -3.14 -7.53 5.02
C LYS A 41 -3.60 -8.35 6.23
N LYS A 42 -3.41 -7.84 7.45
CA LYS A 42 -3.89 -8.49 8.69
C LYS A 42 -5.39 -8.34 8.88
N GLU A 43 -5.96 -7.22 8.46
CA GLU A 43 -7.35 -6.91 8.74
C GLU A 43 -8.28 -7.16 7.53
N THR A 44 -7.73 -7.25 6.31
CA THR A 44 -8.53 -7.44 5.08
C THR A 44 -7.82 -8.35 4.07
N ARG A 45 -8.52 -8.66 2.97
CA ARG A 45 -7.98 -9.39 1.81
C ARG A 45 -7.54 -8.45 0.68
N ALA A 46 -7.41 -7.16 0.96
CA ALA A 46 -7.13 -6.16 -0.05
C ALA A 46 -5.83 -6.46 -0.80
N ARG A 47 -5.78 -6.07 -2.07
CA ARG A 47 -4.53 -5.94 -2.81
C ARG A 47 -3.84 -4.64 -2.41
N VAL A 48 -2.59 -4.73 -1.99
CA VAL A 48 -1.76 -3.61 -1.58
C VAL A 48 -0.91 -3.17 -2.76
N VAL A 49 -1.12 -1.93 -3.19
CA VAL A 49 -0.37 -1.26 -4.25
C VAL A 49 0.44 -0.14 -3.62
N VAL A 50 1.76 -0.15 -3.82
CA VAL A 50 2.65 0.91 -3.32
C VAL A 50 3.19 1.76 -4.46
N GLY A 51 3.43 3.04 -4.21
CA GLY A 51 3.99 3.98 -5.20
C GLY A 51 4.67 5.19 -4.57
N GLY A 52 5.26 6.04 -5.41
CA GLY A 52 6.01 7.22 -4.98
C GLY A 52 7.53 7.02 -5.02
N ALA A 53 8.27 8.02 -4.54
CA ALA A 53 9.73 8.05 -4.68
C ALA A 53 10.41 6.83 -4.03
N TYR A 54 9.98 6.40 -2.84
CA TYR A 54 10.60 5.25 -2.18
C TYR A 54 10.34 3.94 -2.94
N PRO A 55 9.09 3.55 -3.26
CA PRO A 55 8.82 2.43 -4.15
C PRO A 55 9.56 2.49 -5.49
N THR A 56 9.66 3.68 -6.09
CA THR A 56 10.36 3.87 -7.37
C THR A 56 11.85 3.51 -7.30
N TYR A 57 12.55 3.86 -6.22
CA TYR A 57 13.99 3.62 -6.08
C TYR A 57 14.34 2.32 -5.33
N ASN A 58 13.41 1.74 -4.59
CA ASN A 58 13.66 0.58 -3.71
C ASN A 58 12.81 -0.66 -4.05
N TYR A 59 12.17 -0.70 -5.22
CA TYR A 59 11.21 -1.75 -5.60
C TYR A 59 11.73 -3.19 -5.42
N ALA A 60 13.01 -3.45 -5.73
CA ALA A 60 13.57 -4.79 -5.65
C ALA A 60 13.56 -5.34 -4.21
N GLU A 61 13.83 -4.49 -3.21
CA GLU A 61 13.74 -4.85 -1.80
C GLU A 61 12.28 -4.93 -1.36
N ILE A 62 11.48 -3.93 -1.74
CA ILE A 62 10.07 -3.81 -1.35
C ILE A 62 9.26 -5.02 -1.81
N LEU A 63 9.50 -5.54 -3.01
CA LEU A 63 8.80 -6.71 -3.56
C LEU A 63 9.19 -8.03 -2.87
N ASN A 64 10.22 -8.06 -2.01
CA ASN A 64 10.45 -9.22 -1.12
C ASN A 64 9.46 -9.24 0.05
N ASN A 65 8.74 -8.15 0.31
CA ASN A 65 7.69 -8.10 1.31
C ASN A 65 6.40 -8.70 0.76
N LYS A 66 6.04 -9.90 1.23
CA LYS A 66 4.81 -10.63 0.83
C LYS A 66 3.49 -9.87 1.08
N ASN A 67 3.51 -8.80 1.87
CA ASN A 67 2.32 -7.99 2.14
C ASN A 67 2.08 -6.92 1.07
N ILE A 68 2.96 -6.81 0.07
CA ILE A 68 2.87 -5.87 -1.04
C ILE A 68 2.70 -6.66 -2.33
N ASP A 69 1.59 -6.43 -3.04
CA ASP A 69 1.28 -7.19 -4.25
C ASP A 69 1.80 -6.50 -5.51
N ILE A 70 1.76 -5.16 -5.55
CA ILE A 70 2.13 -4.37 -6.73
C ILE A 70 2.96 -3.16 -6.29
N CYS A 71 4.04 -2.89 -7.04
CA CYS A 71 4.86 -1.70 -6.89
C CYS A 71 4.78 -0.86 -8.18
N VAL A 72 4.34 0.39 -8.05
CA VAL A 72 4.26 1.36 -9.15
C VAL A 72 5.53 2.21 -9.17
N ILE A 73 6.23 2.19 -10.31
CA ILE A 73 7.48 2.92 -10.53
C ILE A 73 7.19 4.19 -11.33
N GLY A 74 7.66 5.33 -10.83
CA GLY A 74 7.38 6.64 -11.42
C GLY A 74 5.94 7.09 -11.14
N GLU A 75 5.34 7.77 -12.12
CA GLU A 75 4.01 8.36 -12.00
C GLU A 75 2.89 7.33 -12.01
N GLY A 76 1.94 7.52 -11.10
CA GLY A 76 0.97 6.50 -10.73
C GLY A 76 -0.38 6.58 -11.43
N GLU A 77 -0.79 7.72 -11.96
CA GLU A 77 -2.17 7.98 -12.37
C GLU A 77 -2.62 7.04 -13.48
N LYS A 78 -1.80 6.93 -14.54
CA LYS A 78 -2.09 6.03 -15.67
C LYS A 78 -1.89 4.56 -15.29
N SER A 79 -0.89 4.27 -14.47
CA SER A 79 -0.56 2.92 -14.04
C SER A 79 -1.64 2.36 -13.13
N PHE A 80 -2.16 3.15 -12.20
CA PHE A 80 -3.22 2.78 -11.28
C PHE A 80 -4.52 2.48 -12.04
N ILE A 81 -4.90 3.30 -13.03
CA ILE A 81 -6.04 3.00 -13.90
C ILE A 81 -5.88 1.64 -14.60
N LYS A 82 -4.68 1.32 -15.10
CA LYS A 82 -4.41 0.02 -15.73
C LYS A 82 -4.53 -1.13 -14.73
N ILE A 83 -4.04 -0.93 -13.50
CA ILE A 83 -4.16 -1.92 -12.41
C ILE A 83 -5.63 -2.17 -12.09
N LEU A 84 -6.44 -1.11 -11.91
CA LEU A 84 -7.86 -1.25 -11.62
C LEU A 84 -8.59 -2.02 -12.73
N LYS A 85 -8.36 -1.66 -14.00
CA LYS A 85 -8.95 -2.37 -15.14
C LYS A 85 -8.56 -3.85 -15.16
N TYR A 86 -7.30 -4.17 -14.90
CA TYR A 86 -6.83 -5.56 -14.83
C TYR A 86 -7.49 -6.36 -13.71
N LEU A 87 -7.81 -5.71 -12.58
CA LEU A 87 -8.43 -6.36 -11.43
C LEU A 87 -9.95 -6.53 -11.58
N GLU A 88 -10.61 -5.69 -12.38
CA GLU A 88 -12.04 -5.82 -12.70
C GLU A 88 -12.35 -6.92 -13.73
N GLY A 89 -11.38 -7.27 -14.60
CA GLY A 89 -11.52 -8.29 -15.64
C GLY A 89 -11.61 -7.69 -17.04
#